data_AF-A0A948PQA5-F1
#
_entry.id   AF-A0A948PQA5-F1
#
_cell.length_a   1.000
_cell.length_b   1.000
_cell.length_c   1.000
_cell.angle_alpha   90.00
_cell.angle_beta   90.00
_cell.angle_gamma   90.00
#
_symmetry.space_group_name_H-M   'P 1'
#
loop_
_entity.id
_entity.type
_entity.pdbx_description
1 polymer ?
#
loop_
_entity_poly.entity_id
_entity_poly.type
_entity_poly.pdbx_seq_one_letter_code
_entity_poly.pdbx_strand_id
1 'polypeptide(L)'
;MERLDSEQRKKTRYRLKTAVLVSLLLLSLVWVDQPGLRASNETVREFSLEEVQAFAVANSFETKKTQLDILAARKKLQETVASGLPQASSTMSYMNNLELTTMLIPNFFEGKFDEKIPVQFGTQHNATLNLTVNQLIFNGSYFVGLQTSSIYRGLADQNHERTRMEVLKSVTDTYYLILVTEESEKILHASLS
;
A
#
# COMPACT_ATOMS: atom_id res chain seq x y z
N MET A 1 46.16 37.20 2.19
CA MET A 1 46.65 35.84 2.57
C MET A 1 45.62 35.02 3.37
N GLU A 2 44.59 35.63 3.94
CA GLU A 2 43.65 34.97 4.88
C GLU A 2 42.64 34.00 4.24
N ARG A 3 42.30 34.16 2.96
CA ARG A 3 41.32 33.29 2.27
C ARG A 3 41.86 31.89 1.94
N LEU A 4 43.17 31.75 1.75
CA LEU A 4 43.81 30.47 1.40
C LEU A 4 43.91 29.50 2.58
N ASP A 5 44.06 30.00 3.83
CA ASP A 5 44.09 29.15 5.03
C ASP A 5 42.69 28.57 5.37
N SER A 6 41.62 29.32 5.07
CA SER A 6 40.24 28.89 5.33
C SER A 6 39.80 27.69 4.47
N GLU A 7 40.22 27.64 3.20
CA GLU A 7 39.93 26.55 2.25
C GLU A 7 40.66 25.26 2.62
N GLN A 8 41.94 25.36 3.00
CA GLN A 8 42.75 24.21 3.39
C GLN A 8 42.22 23.55 4.67
N ARG A 9 41.85 24.34 5.68
CA ARG A 9 41.25 23.82 6.92
C ARG A 9 39.91 23.13 6.67
N LYS A 10 39.11 23.59 5.71
CA LYS A 10 37.84 22.95 5.34
C LYS A 10 38.09 21.58 4.70
N LYS A 11 39.04 21.50 3.75
CA LYS A 11 39.40 20.26 3.03
C LYS A 11 39.96 19.18 3.97
N THR A 12 40.80 19.55 4.93
CA THR A 12 41.33 18.62 5.94
C THR A 12 40.23 18.08 6.85
N ARG A 13 39.27 18.94 7.25
CA ARG A 13 38.10 18.52 8.04
C ARG A 13 37.16 17.59 7.26
N TYR A 14 37.00 17.77 5.94
CA TYR A 14 36.20 16.84 5.12
C TYR A 14 36.86 15.48 4.98
N ARG A 15 38.18 15.41 4.71
CA ARG A 15 38.90 14.13 4.58
C ARG A 15 38.91 13.32 5.88
N LEU A 16 39.00 13.99 7.03
CA LEU A 16 38.91 13.35 8.34
C LEU A 16 37.50 12.81 8.63
N LYS A 17 36.45 13.58 8.32
CA LYS A 17 35.06 13.12 8.47
C LYS A 17 34.72 11.96 7.53
N THR A 18 35.20 11.97 6.28
CA THR A 18 35.01 10.85 5.35
C THR A 18 35.78 9.61 5.78
N ALA A 19 37.00 9.75 6.33
CA ALA A 19 37.78 8.63 6.84
C ALA A 19 37.14 8.01 8.10
N VAL A 20 36.62 8.83 9.01
CA VAL A 20 35.88 8.37 10.20
C VAL A 20 34.55 7.70 9.82
N LEU A 21 33.82 8.24 8.84
CA LEU A 21 32.58 7.63 8.33
C LEU A 21 32.84 6.28 7.65
N VAL A 22 33.90 6.15 6.83
CA VAL A 22 34.28 4.88 6.20
C VAL A 22 34.78 3.86 7.23
N SER A 23 35.52 4.31 8.25
CA SER A 23 35.96 3.45 9.35
C SER A 23 34.79 2.96 10.21
N LEU A 24 33.76 3.79 10.42
CA LEU A 24 32.52 3.40 11.13
C LEU A 24 31.68 2.42 10.31
N LEU A 25 31.66 2.56 8.98
CA LEU A 25 30.95 1.65 8.06
C LEU A 25 31.64 0.28 7.94
N LEU A 26 32.96 0.22 8.07
CA LEU A 26 33.72 -1.03 8.11
C LEU A 26 33.61 -1.74 9.47
N LEU A 27 33.49 -1.00 10.58
CA LEU A 27 33.32 -1.58 11.92
C LEU A 27 31.92 -2.21 12.12
N SER A 28 30.89 -1.74 11.41
CA SER A 28 29.55 -2.34 11.47
C SER A 28 29.42 -3.68 10.72
N LEU A 29 30.43 -4.08 9.93
CA LEU A 29 30.40 -5.33 9.16
C LEU A 29 30.87 -6.56 9.96
N VAL A 30 31.39 -6.38 11.18
CA VAL A 30 32.04 -7.44 11.97
C VAL A 30 31.08 -8.13 12.96
N TRP A 31 29.82 -7.70 13.04
CA TRP A 31 28.77 -8.37 13.83
C TRP A 31 27.68 -8.93 12.92
N VAL A 32 28.06 -9.82 12.01
CA VAL A 32 27.11 -10.73 11.37
C VAL A 32 27.35 -12.09 12.01
N ASP A 33 26.58 -12.39 13.05
CA ASP A 33 26.40 -13.76 13.52
C ASP A 33 25.96 -14.58 12.30
N GLN A 34 26.81 -15.51 11.88
CA GLN A 34 26.44 -16.54 10.92
C GLN A 34 25.73 -17.64 11.74
N PRO A 35 24.39 -17.70 11.80
CA PRO A 35 23.76 -18.90 12.32
C PRO A 35 24.14 -20.02 11.36
N GLY A 36 25.00 -20.91 11.86
CA GLY A 36 25.42 -22.09 11.13
C GLY A 36 24.21 -22.81 10.54
N LEU A 37 24.38 -23.26 9.30
CA LEU A 37 23.52 -24.22 8.62
C LEU A 37 23.37 -25.46 9.51
N ARG A 38 22.42 -25.41 10.44
CA ARG A 38 21.86 -26.60 11.06
C ARG A 38 21.06 -27.26 9.96
N ALA A 39 21.67 -28.24 9.32
CA ALA A 39 20.93 -29.26 8.58
C ALA A 39 19.82 -29.74 9.53
N SER A 40 18.58 -29.38 9.20
CA SER A 40 17.42 -29.96 9.85
C SER A 40 17.51 -31.45 9.57
N ASN A 41 17.74 -32.26 10.60
CA ASN A 41 17.46 -33.68 10.51
C ASN A 41 16.00 -33.79 10.13
N GLU A 42 15.74 -34.13 8.87
CA GLU A 42 14.42 -34.41 8.33
C GLU A 42 14.01 -35.75 8.93
N THR A 43 13.52 -35.72 10.17
CA THR A 43 12.77 -36.82 10.73
C THR A 43 11.57 -36.99 9.80
N VAL A 44 11.53 -38.10 9.06
CA VAL A 44 10.36 -38.53 8.30
C VAL A 44 9.18 -38.50 9.27
N ARG A 45 8.39 -37.44 9.19
CA ARG A 45 7.18 -37.30 10.00
C ARG A 45 6.11 -38.07 9.26
N GLU A 46 5.71 -39.20 9.83
CA GLU A 46 4.47 -39.85 9.44
C GLU A 46 3.33 -38.92 9.84
N PHE A 47 2.82 -38.17 8.88
CA PHE A 47 1.69 -37.28 9.11
C PHE A 47 0.40 -38.09 9.06
N SER A 48 -0.46 -37.89 10.07
CA SER A 48 -1.85 -38.33 9.99
C SER A 48 -2.61 -37.50 8.94
N LEU A 49 -3.67 -38.06 8.35
CA LEU A 49 -4.50 -37.37 7.34
C LEU A 49 -4.97 -35.99 7.83
N GLU A 50 -5.40 -35.88 9.09
CA GLU A 50 -5.85 -34.62 9.69
C GLU A 50 -4.71 -33.59 9.85
N GLU A 51 -3.48 -34.03 10.12
CA GLU A 51 -2.33 -33.14 10.23
C GLU A 51 -1.91 -32.59 8.86
N VAL A 52 -1.90 -33.44 7.81
CA VAL A 52 -1.64 -33.00 6.43
C VAL A 52 -2.72 -32.02 5.96
N GLN A 53 -3.99 -32.30 6.26
CA GLN A 53 -5.11 -31.45 5.92
C GLN A 53 -5.02 -30.06 6.59
N ALA A 54 -4.75 -30.01 7.90
CA ALA A 54 -4.60 -28.77 8.63
C ALA A 54 -3.40 -27.94 8.12
N PHE A 55 -2.27 -28.61 7.89
CA PHE A 55 -1.07 -27.97 7.34
C PHE A 55 -1.31 -27.42 5.92
N ALA A 56 -1.98 -28.17 5.06
CA ALA A 56 -2.29 -27.77 3.70
C ALA A 56 -3.24 -26.59 3.65
N VAL A 57 -4.32 -26.58 4.44
CA VAL A 57 -5.24 -25.43 4.50
C VAL A 57 -4.52 -24.18 4.99
N ALA A 58 -3.69 -24.29 6.04
CA ALA A 58 -2.96 -23.15 6.59
C ALA A 58 -1.91 -22.57 5.61
N ASN A 59 -1.31 -23.41 4.78
CA ASN A 59 -0.17 -23.03 3.95
C ASN A 59 -0.47 -22.90 2.46
N SER A 60 -1.61 -23.39 1.97
CA SER A 60 -1.91 -23.36 0.54
C SER A 60 -1.98 -21.93 0.00
N PHE A 61 -1.49 -21.77 -1.23
CA PHE A 61 -1.55 -20.50 -1.93
C PHE A 61 -3.01 -20.06 -2.18
N GLU A 62 -3.88 -21.01 -2.53
CA GLU A 62 -5.30 -20.73 -2.83
C GLU A 62 -6.08 -20.26 -1.60
N THR A 63 -5.85 -20.85 -0.42
CA THR A 63 -6.48 -20.39 0.83
C THR A 63 -6.01 -18.98 1.20
N LYS A 64 -4.71 -18.66 1.04
CA LYS A 64 -4.18 -17.31 1.29
C LYS A 64 -4.73 -16.29 0.30
N LYS A 65 -4.83 -16.64 -0.97
CA LYS A 65 -5.41 -15.80 -2.02
C LYS A 65 -6.87 -15.46 -1.71
N THR A 66 -7.68 -16.46 -1.39
CA THR A 66 -9.10 -16.24 -1.05
C THR A 66 -9.31 -15.44 0.23
N GLN A 67 -8.38 -15.49 1.20
CA GLN A 67 -8.38 -14.57 2.35
C GLN A 67 -8.15 -13.11 1.92
N LEU A 68 -7.24 -12.87 0.97
CA LEU A 68 -7.04 -11.54 0.41
C LEU A 68 -8.28 -11.08 -0.37
N ASP A 69 -8.97 -11.98 -1.06
CA ASP A 69 -10.23 -11.66 -1.75
C ASP A 69 -11.35 -11.27 -0.77
N ILE A 70 -11.47 -11.95 0.39
CA ILE A 70 -12.37 -11.52 1.47
C ILE A 70 -12.02 -10.13 1.97
N LEU A 71 -10.72 -9.86 2.20
CA LEU A 71 -10.25 -8.56 2.65
C LEU A 71 -10.58 -7.48 1.61
N ALA A 72 -10.33 -7.75 0.33
CA ALA A 72 -10.65 -6.86 -0.78
C ALA A 72 -12.16 -6.58 -0.83
N ALA A 73 -13.00 -7.61 -0.74
CA ALA A 73 -14.46 -7.46 -0.74
C ALA A 73 -14.96 -6.67 0.47
N ARG A 74 -14.38 -6.88 1.65
CA ARG A 74 -14.68 -6.08 2.86
C ARG A 74 -14.27 -4.62 2.66
N LYS A 75 -13.10 -4.36 2.10
CA LYS A 75 -12.64 -3.00 1.79
C LYS A 75 -13.54 -2.35 0.76
N LYS A 76 -14.02 -3.10 -0.23
CA LYS A 76 -14.98 -2.59 -1.20
C LYS A 76 -16.30 -2.18 -0.56
N LEU A 77 -16.82 -2.99 0.37
CA LEU A 77 -17.99 -2.62 1.17
C LEU A 77 -17.72 -1.34 1.98
N GLN A 78 -16.55 -1.21 2.60
CA GLN A 78 -16.17 -0.01 3.35
C GLN A 78 -16.11 1.24 2.45
N GLU A 79 -15.55 1.14 1.24
CA GLU A 79 -15.56 2.23 0.25
C GLU A 79 -16.99 2.64 -0.11
N THR A 80 -17.85 1.66 -0.40
CA THR A 80 -19.24 1.92 -0.75
C THR A 80 -19.98 2.58 0.42
N VAL A 81 -19.82 2.09 1.65
CA VAL A 81 -20.40 2.72 2.84
C VAL A 81 -19.88 4.15 3.01
N ALA A 82 -18.57 4.36 2.88
CA ALA A 82 -17.91 5.66 3.04
C ALA A 82 -18.40 6.69 2.00
N SER A 83 -18.78 6.26 0.79
CA SER A 83 -19.33 7.15 -0.23
C SER A 83 -20.67 7.81 0.17
N GLY A 84 -21.39 7.22 1.13
CA GLY A 84 -22.63 7.78 1.68
C GLY A 84 -22.42 8.66 2.91
N LEU A 85 -21.21 8.67 3.49
CA LEU A 85 -20.90 9.52 4.64
C LEU A 85 -20.61 10.96 4.20
N PRO A 86 -20.81 11.94 5.10
CA PRO A 86 -20.38 13.31 4.85
C PRO A 86 -18.87 13.37 4.57
N GLN A 87 -18.50 14.01 3.47
CA GLN A 87 -17.12 14.25 3.06
C GLN A 87 -16.76 15.69 3.38
N ALA A 88 -15.71 15.90 4.16
CA ALA A 88 -15.17 17.22 4.43
C ALA A 88 -13.85 17.41 3.68
N SER A 89 -13.71 18.52 2.96
CA SER A 89 -12.49 18.91 2.28
C SER A 89 -12.07 20.32 2.67
N SER A 90 -10.75 20.54 2.67
CA SER A 90 -10.15 21.84 2.93
C SER A 90 -9.20 22.17 1.80
N THR A 91 -9.37 23.34 1.20
CA THR A 91 -8.51 23.83 0.13
C THR A 91 -7.90 25.17 0.53
N MET A 92 -6.58 25.23 0.59
CA MET A 92 -5.82 26.47 0.77
C MET A 92 -5.21 26.86 -0.58
N SER A 93 -5.47 28.06 -1.06
CA SER A 93 -4.82 28.62 -2.25
C SER A 93 -4.15 29.94 -1.90
N TYR A 94 -2.96 30.13 -2.47
CA TYR A 94 -2.25 31.40 -2.43
C TYR A 94 -1.88 31.80 -3.85
N MET A 95 -2.24 33.00 -4.24
CA MET A 95 -2.01 33.56 -5.57
C MET A 95 -1.27 34.89 -5.43
N ASN A 96 -0.19 35.04 -6.18
CA ASN A 96 0.54 36.28 -6.33
C ASN A 96 0.34 36.82 -7.75
N ASN A 97 -0.40 37.90 -7.89
CA ASN A 97 -0.61 38.61 -9.15
C ASN A 97 0.65 39.42 -9.46
N LEU A 98 1.52 38.89 -10.33
CA LEU A 98 2.77 39.54 -10.75
C LEU A 98 2.54 40.92 -11.38
N GLU A 99 1.38 41.13 -12.01
CA GLU A 99 0.94 42.40 -12.56
C GLU A 99 -0.55 42.57 -12.27
N LEU A 100 -0.91 43.71 -11.68
CA LEU A 100 -2.31 44.06 -11.43
C LEU A 100 -2.92 44.64 -12.70
N THR A 101 -4.15 44.23 -13.01
CA THR A 101 -4.88 44.74 -14.16
C THR A 101 -5.02 46.27 -14.05
N THR A 102 -4.38 46.98 -14.99
CA THR A 102 -4.48 48.44 -15.13
C THR A 102 -5.69 48.78 -15.98
N MET A 103 -6.53 49.70 -15.50
CA MET A 103 -7.62 50.28 -16.27
C MET A 103 -7.39 51.78 -16.40
N LEU A 104 -7.66 52.33 -17.58
CA LEU A 104 -7.56 53.76 -17.83
C LEU A 104 -8.90 54.41 -17.55
N ILE A 105 -8.95 55.30 -16.55
CA ILE A 105 -10.14 56.10 -16.24
C ILE A 105 -9.88 57.58 -16.52
N PRO A 106 -10.89 58.39 -16.89
CA PRO A 106 -10.74 59.84 -16.99
C PRO A 106 -10.21 60.45 -15.68
N ASN A 107 -9.41 61.50 -15.76
CA ASN A 107 -8.82 62.17 -14.61
C ASN A 107 -9.87 63.01 -13.85
N PHE A 108 -10.70 62.32 -13.08
CA PHE A 108 -11.74 62.92 -12.24
C PHE A 108 -11.18 63.75 -11.08
N PHE A 109 -9.92 63.53 -10.68
CA PHE A 109 -9.31 64.20 -9.51
C PHE A 109 -8.83 65.63 -9.81
N GLU A 110 -8.45 65.92 -11.06
CA GLU A 110 -8.03 67.27 -11.50
C GLU A 110 -9.06 67.97 -12.40
N GLY A 111 -10.23 67.37 -12.63
CA GLY A 111 -11.30 67.95 -13.47
C GLY A 111 -11.01 67.97 -14.97
N LYS A 112 -9.98 67.23 -15.43
CA LYS A 112 -9.57 67.12 -16.83
C LYS A 112 -10.04 65.80 -17.43
N PHE A 113 -11.24 65.81 -18.02
CA PHE A 113 -11.85 64.60 -18.58
C PHE A 113 -11.20 64.06 -19.86
N ASP A 114 -10.31 64.84 -20.48
CA ASP A 114 -9.55 64.45 -21.68
C ASP A 114 -8.28 63.65 -21.36
N GLU A 115 -7.79 63.74 -20.11
CA GLU A 115 -6.62 63.02 -19.64
C GLU A 115 -7.05 61.71 -18.98
N LYS A 116 -6.46 60.58 -19.38
CA LYS A 116 -6.72 59.27 -18.77
C LYS A 116 -5.59 58.87 -17.83
N ILE A 117 -5.94 58.53 -16.60
CA ILE A 117 -4.99 58.05 -15.59
C ILE A 117 -5.05 56.51 -15.48
N PRO A 118 -3.89 55.80 -15.42
CA PRO A 118 -3.88 54.37 -15.19
C PRO A 118 -4.16 54.08 -13.71
N VAL A 119 -5.18 53.28 -13.43
CA VAL A 119 -5.52 52.83 -12.08
C VAL A 119 -5.46 51.30 -12.03
N GLN A 120 -4.72 50.78 -11.07
CA GLN A 120 -4.64 49.34 -10.80
C GLN A 120 -5.71 48.96 -9.80
N PHE A 121 -6.52 47.95 -10.13
CA PHE A 121 -7.56 47.45 -9.24
C PHE A 121 -7.22 46.03 -8.77
N GLY A 122 -7.42 45.76 -7.47
CA GLY A 122 -7.21 44.45 -6.85
C GLY A 122 -6.04 44.39 -5.88
N THR A 123 -5.70 43.18 -5.41
CA THR A 123 -4.60 42.92 -4.47
C THR A 123 -3.54 42.02 -5.09
N GLN A 124 -2.26 42.33 -4.88
CA GLN A 124 -1.14 41.55 -5.41
C GLN A 124 -1.12 40.14 -4.81
N HIS A 125 -1.40 40.03 -3.52
CA HIS A 125 -1.46 38.76 -2.82
C HIS A 125 -2.91 38.40 -2.51
N ASN A 126 -3.29 37.16 -2.79
CA ASN A 126 -4.57 36.60 -2.42
C ASN A 126 -4.35 35.25 -1.75
N ALA A 127 -4.84 35.11 -0.52
CA ALA A 127 -4.83 33.84 0.20
C ALA A 127 -6.30 33.47 0.47
N THR A 128 -6.70 32.27 0.07
CA THR A 128 -8.06 31.75 0.28
C THR A 128 -7.99 30.42 1.01
N LEU A 129 -8.74 30.29 2.10
CA LEU A 129 -8.97 29.04 2.81
C LEU A 129 -10.44 28.67 2.69
N ASN A 130 -10.73 27.55 2.03
CA ASN A 130 -12.09 27.03 1.83
C ASN A 130 -12.27 25.73 2.61
N LEU A 131 -13.36 25.63 3.36
CA LEU A 131 -13.80 24.40 4.02
C LEU A 131 -15.15 24.01 3.41
N THR A 132 -15.26 22.79 2.86
CA THR A 132 -16.46 22.30 2.20
C THR A 132 -16.88 20.98 2.83
N VAL A 133 -18.14 20.87 3.25
CA VAL A 133 -18.74 19.61 3.72
C VAL A 133 -19.86 19.21 2.75
N ASN A 134 -19.73 18.03 2.14
CA ASN A 134 -20.68 17.48 1.19
C ASN A 134 -21.33 16.23 1.78
N GLN A 135 -22.66 16.18 1.80
CA GLN A 135 -23.41 15.01 2.26
C GLN A 135 -24.38 14.53 1.20
N LEU A 136 -24.44 13.21 1.02
CA LEU A 136 -25.45 12.56 0.20
C LEU A 136 -26.79 12.53 0.96
N ILE A 137 -27.79 13.26 0.49
CA ILE A 137 -29.13 13.23 1.09
C ILE A 137 -29.90 11.99 0.62
N PHE A 138 -29.92 11.72 -0.69
CA PHE A 138 -30.53 10.53 -1.27
C PHE A 138 -29.97 10.21 -2.66
N ASN A 139 -29.64 8.94 -2.91
CA ASN A 139 -29.25 8.45 -4.24
C ASN A 139 -29.59 6.95 -4.38
N GLY A 140 -30.43 6.60 -5.35
CA GLY A 140 -30.85 5.20 -5.55
C GLY A 140 -29.70 4.26 -5.92
N SER A 141 -28.73 4.73 -6.71
CA SER A 141 -27.56 3.95 -7.12
C SER A 141 -26.65 3.62 -5.95
N TYR A 142 -26.59 4.47 -4.91
CA TYR A 142 -25.84 4.19 -3.68
C TYR A 142 -26.38 2.94 -2.97
N PHE A 143 -27.69 2.83 -2.77
CA PHE A 143 -28.29 1.69 -2.07
C PHE A 143 -28.11 0.38 -2.85
N VAL A 144 -28.29 0.41 -4.18
CA VAL A 144 -28.03 -0.74 -5.05
C VAL A 144 -26.55 -1.13 -5.03
N GLY A 145 -25.64 -0.14 -5.06
CA GLY A 145 -24.20 -0.36 -4.94
C GLY A 145 -23.81 -0.97 -3.59
N LEU A 146 -24.43 -0.52 -2.50
CA LEU A 146 -24.23 -1.05 -1.15
C LEU A 146 -24.69 -2.51 -1.06
N GLN A 147 -25.88 -2.82 -1.59
CA GLN A 147 -26.39 -4.18 -1.65
C GLN A 147 -25.48 -5.09 -2.48
N THR A 148 -25.04 -4.62 -3.65
CA THR A 148 -24.11 -5.35 -4.52
C THR A 148 -22.78 -5.62 -3.82
N SER A 149 -22.23 -4.62 -3.12
CA SER A 149 -20.98 -4.77 -2.37
C SER A 149 -21.13 -5.77 -1.20
N SER A 150 -22.29 -5.79 -0.55
CA SER A 150 -22.59 -6.77 0.51
C SER A 150 -22.73 -8.18 -0.04
N ILE A 151 -23.39 -8.36 -1.18
CA ILE A 151 -23.49 -9.65 -1.87
C ILE A 151 -22.10 -10.13 -2.30
N TYR A 152 -21.29 -9.25 -2.88
CA TYR A 152 -19.93 -9.56 -3.28
C TYR A 152 -19.05 -10.01 -2.10
N ARG A 153 -19.17 -9.36 -0.93
CA ARG A 153 -18.52 -9.82 0.31
C ARG A 153 -18.96 -11.23 0.68
N GLY A 154 -20.26 -11.50 0.70
CA GLY A 154 -20.78 -12.84 1.00
C GLY A 154 -20.31 -13.91 0.02
N LEU A 155 -20.21 -13.56 -1.27
CA LEU A 155 -19.68 -14.44 -2.30
C LEU A 155 -18.19 -14.74 -2.07
N ALA A 156 -17.39 -13.75 -1.67
CA ALA A 156 -15.98 -13.96 -1.32
C ALA A 156 -15.82 -14.90 -0.12
N ASP A 157 -16.65 -14.75 0.91
CA ASP A 157 -16.68 -15.65 2.07
C ASP A 157 -17.04 -17.09 1.64
N GLN A 158 -18.06 -17.26 0.79
CA GLN A 158 -18.44 -18.57 0.25
C GLN A 158 -17.35 -19.21 -0.62
N ASN A 159 -16.68 -18.42 -1.46
CA ASN A 159 -15.58 -18.88 -2.29
C ASN A 159 -14.40 -19.37 -1.44
N HIS A 160 -14.09 -18.68 -0.35
CA HIS A 160 -13.04 -19.11 0.58
C HIS A 160 -13.34 -20.49 1.18
N GLU A 161 -14.58 -20.71 1.66
CA GLU A 161 -14.98 -22.03 2.16
C GLU A 161 -14.95 -23.10 1.07
N ARG A 162 -15.39 -22.78 -0.16
CA ARG A 162 -15.30 -23.69 -1.30
C ARG A 162 -13.85 -24.09 -1.59
N THR A 163 -12.95 -23.12 -1.65
CA THR A 163 -11.52 -23.35 -1.87
C THR A 163 -10.90 -24.16 -0.74
N ARG A 164 -11.28 -23.90 0.52
CA ARG A 164 -10.85 -24.72 1.66
C ARG A 164 -11.26 -26.19 1.48
N MET A 165 -12.50 -26.44 1.09
CA MET A 165 -13.00 -27.80 0.83
C MET A 165 -12.28 -28.46 -0.36
N GLU A 166 -11.98 -27.71 -1.41
CA GLU A 166 -11.21 -28.20 -2.57
C GLU A 166 -9.78 -28.60 -2.20
N VAL A 167 -9.10 -27.79 -1.38
CA VAL A 167 -7.77 -28.12 -0.86
C VAL A 167 -7.82 -29.39 0.00
N LEU A 168 -8.77 -29.49 0.92
CA LEU A 168 -8.97 -30.68 1.74
C LEU A 168 -9.22 -31.92 0.90
N LYS A 169 -10.08 -31.82 -0.11
CA LYS A 169 -10.37 -32.90 -1.05
C LYS A 169 -9.12 -33.32 -1.81
N SER A 170 -8.38 -32.37 -2.40
CA SER A 170 -7.18 -32.66 -3.18
C SER A 170 -6.09 -33.33 -2.35
N VAL A 171 -5.90 -32.90 -1.10
CA VAL A 171 -4.93 -33.50 -0.17
C VAL A 171 -5.35 -34.92 0.21
N THR A 172 -6.64 -35.12 0.48
CA THR A 172 -7.19 -36.43 0.83
C THR A 172 -7.06 -37.42 -0.33
N ASP A 173 -7.43 -37.00 -1.54
CA ASP A 173 -7.32 -37.82 -2.74
C ASP A 173 -5.85 -38.20 -3.02
N THR A 174 -4.91 -37.26 -2.84
CA THR A 174 -3.46 -37.51 -2.97
C THR A 174 -2.94 -38.47 -1.89
N TYR A 175 -3.37 -38.30 -0.64
CA TYR A 175 -2.96 -39.17 0.47
C TYR A 175 -3.38 -40.63 0.22
N TYR A 176 -4.63 -40.85 -0.17
CA TYR A 176 -5.10 -42.20 -0.51
C TYR A 176 -4.41 -42.77 -1.75
N LEU A 177 -4.09 -41.95 -2.75
CA LEU A 177 -3.32 -42.39 -3.92
C LEU A 177 -1.92 -42.87 -3.53
N ILE A 178 -1.22 -42.15 -2.64
CA ILE A 178 0.09 -42.57 -2.13
C ILE A 178 -0.03 -43.92 -1.41
N LEU A 179 -0.99 -44.05 -0.49
CA LEU A 179 -1.20 -45.28 0.27
C LEU A 179 -1.48 -46.50 -0.63
N VAL A 180 -2.33 -46.33 -1.66
CA VAL A 180 -2.63 -47.39 -2.63
C VAL A 180 -1.39 -47.75 -3.47
N THR A 181 -0.56 -46.76 -3.80
CA THR A 181 0.66 -46.96 -4.57
C THR A 181 1.73 -47.71 -3.75
N GLU A 182 1.91 -47.34 -2.48
CA GLU A 182 2.80 -48.06 -1.55
C GLU A 182 2.38 -49.52 -1.37
N GLU A 183 1.08 -49.78 -1.24
CA GLU A 183 0.59 -51.16 -1.11
C GLU A 183 0.77 -51.95 -2.40
N SER A 184 0.58 -51.31 -3.57
CA SER A 184 0.84 -51.91 -4.87
C SER A 184 2.33 -52.27 -5.03
N GLU A 185 3.24 -51.38 -4.60
CA GLU A 185 4.68 -51.63 -4.58
C GLU A 185 5.03 -52.84 -3.69
N LYS A 186 4.48 -52.92 -2.47
CA LYS A 186 4.71 -54.06 -1.57
C LYS A 186 4.28 -55.38 -2.19
N ILE A 187 3.11 -55.43 -2.84
CA ILE A 187 2.60 -56.63 -3.52
C ILE A 187 3.51 -57.04 -4.68
N LEU A 188 4.00 -56.08 -5.47
CA LEU A 188 4.94 -56.33 -6.56
C LEU A 188 6.25 -56.91 -6.04
N HIS A 189 6.79 -56.36 -4.95
CA HIS A 189 7.99 -56.88 -4.31
C HIS A 189 7.81 -58.29 -3.73
N ALA A 190 6.69 -58.57 -3.07
CA ALA A 190 6.39 -59.89 -2.52
C ALA A 190 6.16 -60.98 -3.59
N SER A 191 5.71 -60.58 -4.78
CA SER A 191 5.51 -61.51 -5.92
C SER A 191 6.81 -61.82 -6.68
N LEU A 192 7.84 -60.99 -6.53
CA LEU A 192 9.14 -61.11 -7.20
C LEU A 192 10.23 -61.74 -6.30
N SER A 193 9.94 -61.98 -5.01
CA SER A 193 10.75 -62.75 -4.06
C SER A 193 10.30 -64.20 -3.96
#